data_AF-A0A8J7W6S1-F1
#
_entry.id   AF-A0A8J7W6S1-F1
#
_cell.length_a   1.000
_cell.length_b   1.000
_cell.length_c   1.000
_cell.angle_alpha   90.00
_cell.angle_beta   90.00
_cell.angle_gamma   90.00
#
_symmetry.space_group_name_H-M   'P 1'
#
loop_
_entity.id
_entity.type
_entity.pdbx_description
1 polymer ?
#
loop_
_entity_poly.entity_id
_entity_poly.type
_entity_poly.pdbx_seq_one_letter_code
_entity_poly.pdbx_strand_id
1 'polypeptide(L)'
;MPDVARGEIGRRVFQLKKEKSVEEAMAIIRNSIAQEWRSLSEEDIQYIRRMLGDLWIYIDRTTWEQYSFSMLTCHDVGIIIRTGRFVSDGRMQEKAAVEEIARLLSSHV
;
A
#
# COMPACT_ATOMS: atom_id res chain seq x y z
N MET A 1 3.61 26.01 25.25
CA MET A 1 4.72 25.21 24.67
C MET A 1 4.51 25.08 23.16
N PRO A 2 5.28 25.80 22.34
CA PRO A 2 5.07 25.87 20.88
C PRO A 2 5.61 24.66 20.08
N ASP A 3 6.52 23.87 20.64
CA ASP A 3 7.19 22.77 19.92
C ASP A 3 6.30 21.52 19.73
N VAL A 4 5.39 21.27 20.68
CA VAL A 4 4.42 20.16 20.59
C VAL A 4 3.47 20.36 19.40
N ALA A 5 3.01 21.60 19.19
CA ALA A 5 2.10 21.95 18.09
C ALA A 5 2.76 21.77 16.71
N ARG A 6 4.06 22.08 16.57
CA ARG A 6 4.79 21.87 15.30
C ARG A 6 4.97 20.39 14.97
N GLY A 7 5.27 19.56 15.97
CA GLY A 7 5.38 18.11 15.81
C GLY A 7 4.05 17.43 15.48
N GLU A 8 2.93 17.92 16.02
CA GLU A 8 1.59 17.43 15.67
C GLU A 8 1.17 17.79 14.25
N ILE A 9 1.44 19.02 13.81
CA ILE A 9 1.18 19.46 12.42
C ILE A 9 1.99 18.62 11.45
N GLY A 10 3.28 18.39 11.71
CA GLY A 10 4.14 17.56 10.87
C GLY A 10 3.63 16.12 10.72
N ARG A 11 3.24 15.49 11.84
CA ARG A 11 2.64 14.14 11.84
C ARG A 11 1.33 14.10 11.07
N ARG A 12 0.47 15.11 11.24
CA ARG A 12 -0.82 15.16 10.52
C ARG A 12 -0.62 15.31 9.01
N VAL A 13 0.29 16.18 8.59
CA VAL A 13 0.62 16.37 7.16
C VAL A 13 1.20 15.08 6.56
N PHE A 14 2.06 14.36 7.30
CA PHE A 14 2.61 13.09 6.85
C PHE A 14 1.50 12.04 6.62
N GLN A 15 0.59 11.88 7.59
CA GLN A 15 -0.52 10.94 7.47
C GLN A 15 -1.45 11.28 6.30
N LEU A 16 -1.79 12.56 6.11
CA LEU A 16 -2.64 12.99 4.99
C LEU A 16 -1.99 12.71 3.64
N LYS A 17 -0.66 12.87 3.51
CA LYS A 17 0.07 12.53 2.27
C LYS A 17 0.04 11.03 2.02
N LYS A 18 0.32 10.21 3.04
CA LYS A 18 0.21 8.76 2.97
C LYS A 18 -1.18 8.32 2.52
N GLU A 19 -2.22 8.77 3.23
CA GLU A 19 -3.61 8.43 2.93
C GLU A 19 -3.97 8.80 1.48
N LYS A 20 -3.63 10.03 1.05
CA LYS A 20 -3.89 10.47 -0.31
C LYS A 20 -3.20 9.60 -1.36
N SER A 21 -1.90 9.35 -1.21
CA SER A 21 -1.14 8.53 -2.17
C SER A 21 -1.63 7.08 -2.22
N VAL A 22 -2.00 6.51 -1.07
CA VAL A 22 -2.56 5.16 -1.00
C VAL A 22 -3.93 5.09 -1.68
N GLU A 23 -4.82 6.06 -1.45
CA GLU A 23 -6.13 6.09 -2.11
C GLU A 23 -6.02 6.28 -3.62
N GLU A 24 -5.06 7.07 -4.11
CA GLU A 24 -4.76 7.21 -5.54
C GLU A 24 -4.30 5.87 -6.14
N ALA A 25 -3.37 5.16 -5.50
CA ALA A 25 -2.94 3.83 -5.93
C ALA A 25 -4.09 2.82 -5.90
N MET A 26 -4.91 2.81 -4.84
CA MET A 26 -6.09 1.96 -4.73
C MET A 26 -7.09 2.20 -5.86
N ALA A 27 -7.33 3.46 -6.24
CA ALA A 27 -8.21 3.80 -7.35
C ALA A 27 -7.68 3.28 -8.69
N ILE A 28 -6.36 3.36 -8.91
CA ILE A 28 -5.72 2.80 -10.11
C ILE A 28 -5.87 1.28 -10.14
N ILE A 29 -5.54 0.59 -9.04
CA ILE A 29 -5.65 -0.87 -8.94
C ILE A 29 -7.08 -1.32 -9.18
N ARG A 30 -8.05 -0.67 -8.53
CA ARG A 30 -9.48 -0.94 -8.72
C ARG A 30 -9.91 -0.87 -10.19
N ASN A 31 -9.37 0.08 -10.95
CA ASN A 31 -9.68 0.19 -12.37
C ASN A 31 -8.95 -0.86 -13.21
N SER A 32 -7.71 -1.22 -12.86
CA SER A 32 -6.92 -2.24 -13.58
C SER A 32 -7.53 -3.64 -13.50
N ILE A 33 -8.13 -4.00 -12.36
CA ILE A 33 -8.74 -5.32 -12.11
C ILE A 33 -10.24 -5.20 -11.80
N ALA A 34 -10.96 -4.34 -12.53
CA ALA A 34 -12.31 -3.91 -12.17
C ALA A 34 -13.35 -5.04 -12.03
N GLN A 35 -13.17 -6.18 -12.71
CA GLN A 35 -14.07 -7.31 -12.62
C GLN A 35 -13.84 -8.09 -11.30
N GLU A 36 -12.59 -8.46 -11.03
CA GLU A 36 -12.15 -9.21 -9.85
C GLU A 36 -12.22 -8.37 -8.59
N TRP A 37 -12.04 -7.05 -8.69
CA TRP A 37 -12.20 -6.12 -7.58
C TRP A 37 -13.58 -6.26 -6.92
N ARG A 38 -14.63 -6.55 -7.71
CA ARG A 38 -16.00 -6.69 -7.19
C ARG A 38 -16.20 -7.94 -6.35
N SER A 39 -15.32 -8.94 -6.47
CA SER A 39 -15.37 -10.16 -5.65
C SER A 39 -14.47 -10.11 -4.41
N LEU A 40 -13.68 -9.04 -4.25
CA LEU A 40 -12.87 -8.85 -3.05
C LEU A 40 -13.75 -8.52 -1.85
N SER A 41 -13.43 -9.11 -0.69
CA SER A 41 -14.06 -8.74 0.56
C SER A 41 -13.57 -7.38 1.07
N GLU A 42 -14.30 -6.77 2.00
CA GLU A 42 -13.84 -5.55 2.68
C GLU A 42 -12.50 -5.77 3.39
N GLU A 43 -12.30 -6.97 3.94
CA GLU A 43 -11.06 -7.38 4.59
C GLU A 43 -9.89 -7.44 3.59
N ASP A 44 -10.10 -8.00 2.40
CA ASP A 44 -9.10 -8.03 1.32
C ASP A 44 -8.71 -6.61 0.90
N ILE A 45 -9.70 -5.73 0.72
CA ILE A 45 -9.47 -4.32 0.37
C ILE A 45 -8.66 -3.64 1.49
N GLN A 46 -8.94 -3.95 2.75
CA GLN A 46 -8.20 -3.42 3.89
C GLN A 46 -6.76 -3.94 3.93
N TYR A 47 -6.51 -5.21 3.56
CA TYR A 47 -5.16 -5.75 3.41
C TYR A 47 -4.36 -5.03 2.34
N ILE A 48 -4.95 -4.77 1.17
CA ILE A 48 -4.29 -3.99 0.11
C ILE A 48 -3.94 -2.60 0.62
N ARG A 49 -4.91 -1.88 1.19
CA ARG A 49 -4.70 -0.52 1.71
C ARG A 49 -3.59 -0.47 2.75
N ARG A 50 -3.60 -1.40 3.72
CA ARG A 50 -2.58 -1.48 4.76
C ARG A 50 -1.21 -1.69 4.15
N MET A 51 -1.07 -2.69 3.27
CA MET A 51 0.21 -3.04 2.67
C MET A 51 0.80 -1.93 1.79
N LEU A 52 -0.03 -1.23 1.01
CA LEU A 52 0.40 -0.05 0.27
C LEU A 52 0.83 1.09 1.20
N GLY A 53 0.10 1.28 2.30
CA GLY A 53 0.43 2.27 3.30
C GLY A 53 1.73 1.97 4.05
N ASP A 54 2.00 0.71 4.34
CA ASP A 54 3.24 0.28 4.97
C ASP A 54 4.38 0.48 3.97
N LEU A 55 4.24 -0.01 2.74
CA LEU A 55 5.21 0.22 1.67
C LEU A 55 5.57 1.70 1.48
N TRP A 56 4.58 2.60 1.43
CA TRP A 56 4.77 4.04 1.30
C TRP A 56 5.65 4.65 2.41
N ILE A 57 5.61 4.08 3.63
CA ILE A 57 6.44 4.54 4.75
C ILE A 57 7.91 4.14 4.55
N TYR A 58 8.16 2.95 3.99
CA TYR A 58 9.51 2.37 3.90
C TYR A 58 10.30 2.83 2.68
N ILE A 59 9.63 3.26 1.61
CA ILE A 59 10.30 3.72 0.39
C ILE A 59 10.32 5.24 0.28
N ASP A 60 11.25 5.76 -0.50
CA ASP A 60 11.24 7.18 -0.83
C ASP A 60 10.14 7.51 -1.86
N ARG A 61 9.83 8.81 -1.94
CA ARG A 61 8.77 9.33 -2.81
C ARG A 61 9.02 9.05 -4.30
N THR A 62 10.28 9.11 -4.75
CA THR A 62 10.61 8.89 -6.17
C THR A 62 10.37 7.45 -6.56
N THR A 63 10.74 6.50 -5.70
CA THR A 63 10.44 5.08 -5.89
C THR A 63 8.94 4.83 -5.94
N TRP A 64 8.15 5.44 -5.05
CA TRP A 64 6.69 5.32 -5.09
C TRP A 64 6.08 5.80 -6.41
N GLU A 65 6.53 6.95 -6.90
CA GLU A 65 6.03 7.56 -8.14
C GLU A 65 6.41 6.76 -9.40
N GLN A 66 7.40 5.86 -9.33
CA GLN A 66 7.82 4.99 -10.43
C GLN A 66 7.00 3.70 -10.53
N TYR A 67 6.25 3.30 -9.49
CA TYR A 67 5.48 2.08 -9.55
C TYR A 67 4.27 2.18 -10.48
N SER A 68 4.22 1.28 -11.46
CA SER A 68 3.14 1.15 -12.44
C SER A 68 1.94 0.40 -11.86
N PHE A 69 1.22 0.98 -10.90
CA PHE A 69 0.03 0.36 -10.27
C PHE A 69 -1.06 -0.04 -11.28
N SER A 70 -1.11 0.61 -12.45
CA SER A 70 -2.05 0.31 -13.53
C SER A 70 -1.76 -1.00 -14.27
N MET A 71 -0.53 -1.53 -14.13
CA MET A 71 -0.08 -2.78 -14.77
C MET A 71 -0.25 -3.99 -13.87
N LEU A 72 -0.73 -3.81 -12.63
CA LEU A 72 -0.93 -4.92 -11.70
C LEU A 72 -2.03 -5.86 -12.17
N THR A 73 -1.71 -7.14 -12.18
CA THR A 73 -2.65 -8.19 -12.53
C THR A 73 -3.44 -8.65 -11.29
N CYS A 74 -4.53 -9.39 -11.51
CA CYS A 74 -5.29 -10.03 -10.43
C CYS A 74 -4.41 -10.94 -9.57
N HIS A 75 -3.41 -11.58 -10.18
CA HIS A 75 -2.45 -12.41 -9.47
C HIS A 75 -1.57 -11.58 -8.52
N ASP A 76 -1.08 -10.42 -8.98
CA ASP A 76 -0.24 -9.53 -8.16
C ASP A 76 -1.03 -8.96 -6.99
N VAL A 77 -2.28 -8.54 -7.23
CA VAL A 77 -3.19 -8.11 -6.16
C VAL A 77 -3.47 -9.25 -5.17
N GLY A 78 -3.63 -10.48 -5.65
CA GLY A 78 -3.77 -11.66 -4.81
C GLY A 78 -2.54 -11.93 -3.92
N ILE A 79 -1.33 -11.67 -4.42
CA ILE A 79 -0.09 -11.72 -3.62
C ILE A 79 -0.14 -10.67 -2.51
N ILE A 80 -0.47 -9.42 -2.84
CA ILE A 80 -0.56 -8.31 -1.88
C ILE A 80 -1.55 -8.65 -0.75
N ILE A 81 -2.75 -9.16 -1.09
CA ILE A 81 -3.76 -9.58 -0.11
C ILE A 81 -3.22 -10.68 0.80
N ARG A 82 -2.63 -11.74 0.21
CA ARG A 82 -2.10 -12.88 0.96
C ARG A 82 -0.99 -12.45 1.92
N THR A 83 -0.09 -11.59 1.47
CA THR A 83 0.99 -11.03 2.29
C THR A 83 0.41 -10.19 3.44
N GLY A 84 -0.58 -9.34 3.17
CA GLY A 84 -1.28 -8.56 4.21
C GLY A 84 -1.97 -9.45 5.26
N ARG A 85 -2.60 -10.55 4.81
CA ARG A 85 -3.19 -11.54 5.71
C ARG A 85 -2.13 -12.23 6.58
N PHE A 86 -0.98 -12.63 6.02
CA PHE A 86 0.09 -13.24 6.81
C PHE A 86 0.68 -12.29 7.85
N VAL A 87 0.76 -11.00 7.56
CA VAL A 87 1.14 -9.99 8.55
C VAL A 87 0.07 -9.88 9.65
N SER A 88 -1.22 -9.87 9.28
CA SER A 88 -2.34 -9.83 10.22
C SER A 88 -2.35 -11.03 11.18
N ASP A 89 -2.11 -12.23 10.64
CA ASP A 89 -2.05 -13.48 11.39
C ASP A 89 -0.75 -13.64 12.22
N GLY A 90 0.18 -12.67 12.15
CA GLY A 90 1.48 -12.75 12.82
C GLY A 90 2.45 -13.79 12.23
N ARG A 91 2.15 -14.29 11.03
CA ARG A 91 2.93 -15.31 10.31
C ARG A 91 4.07 -14.73 9.49
N MET A 92 4.07 -13.42 9.27
CA MET A 92 5.09 -12.70 8.52
C MET A 92 5.38 -11.35 9.20
N GLN A 93 6.66 -10.98 9.27
CA GLN A 93 7.05 -9.67 9.77
C GLN A 93 6.75 -8.58 8.74
N GLU A 94 6.33 -7.41 9.21
CA GLU A 94 5.96 -6.26 8.38
C GLU A 94 7.08 -5.86 7.39
N LYS A 95 8.32 -5.80 7.86
CA LYS A 95 9.47 -5.47 7.00
C LYS A 95 9.63 -6.47 5.84
N ALA A 96 9.51 -7.76 6.13
CA ALA A 96 9.63 -8.81 5.10
C ALA A 96 8.48 -8.73 4.09
N ALA A 97 7.27 -8.42 4.56
CA ALA A 97 6.10 -8.21 3.71
C ALA A 97 6.30 -7.02 2.76
N VAL A 98 6.80 -5.90 3.29
CA VAL A 98 7.12 -4.72 2.49
C VAL A 98 8.19 -5.02 1.44
N GLU A 99 9.24 -5.76 1.77
CA GLU A 99 10.27 -6.18 0.82
C GLU A 99 9.74 -7.13 -0.27
N GLU A 100 8.79 -8.01 0.05
CA GLU A 100 8.10 -8.85 -0.94
C GLU A 100 7.28 -7.99 -1.91
N ILE A 101 6.47 -7.06 -1.39
CA ILE A 101 5.62 -6.19 -2.21
C ILE A 101 6.47 -5.23 -3.05
N ALA A 102 7.53 -4.64 -2.50
CA ALA A 102 8.44 -3.80 -3.26
C ALA A 102 9.00 -4.54 -4.48
N ARG A 103 9.45 -5.80 -4.31
CA ARG A 103 9.95 -6.62 -5.43
C ARG A 103 8.87 -6.92 -6.47
N LEU A 104 7.65 -7.18 -6.04
CA LEU A 104 6.50 -7.39 -6.92
C LEU A 104 6.19 -6.15 -7.77
N LEU A 105 6.22 -4.96 -7.17
CA LEU A 105 5.94 -3.72 -7.91
C LEU A 105 7.10 -3.34 -8.83
N SER A 106 8.35 -3.59 -8.42
CA SER A 106 9.53 -3.34 -9.25
C SER A 106 9.60 -4.23 -10.50
N SER A 107 8.91 -5.37 -10.55
CA SER A 107 8.89 -6.22 -11.77
C SER A 107 8.02 -5.63 -12.90
N HIS A 108 7.30 -4.55 -12.62
CA HIS A 108 6.39 -3.86 -13.55
C HIS A 108 6.88 -2.45 -13.91
N VAL A 109 8.13 -2.10 -13.53
CA VAL A 109 8.79 -0.81 -13.82
C VAL A 109 9.54 -0.87 -15.15
#